data_AF-A0A1Q5Q4D7-F1
#
_entry.id   AF-A0A1Q5Q4D7-F1
#
_cell.length_a   1.000
_cell.length_b   1.000
_cell.length_c   1.000
_cell.angle_alpha   90.00
_cell.angle_beta   90.00
_cell.angle_gamma   90.00
#
_symmetry.space_group_name_H-M   'P 1'
#
loop_
_entity.id
_entity.type
_entity.pdbx_description
1 polymer ?
#
loop_
_entity_poly.entity_id
_entity_poly.type
_entity_poly.pdbx_seq_one_letter_code
_entity_poly.pdbx_strand_id
1 'polypeptide(L)'
;MHLTPGAQAPDPICARVLQKMPREIQGMKQIPTDAQGTMAYGTSEAPITIRCGIAPPPPTTDRCLSVSASTSKDGEKDAIDWINPEAGSELIPPHAPDSAWTFLSYGRSPAVEVIVPAETGLEQPTAVLLAMASALKVVEATKHCVGSTDVVGDRSGS
;
A
#
# COMPACT_ATOMS: atom_id res chain seq x y z
N MET A 1 -10.69 -17.04 -3.50
CA MET A 1 -9.39 -17.18 -2.81
C MET A 1 -9.60 -16.85 -1.35
N HIS A 2 -9.04 -17.66 -0.46
CA HIS A 2 -9.07 -17.36 0.97
C HIS A 2 -8.04 -16.29 1.34
N LEU A 3 -8.47 -15.26 2.06
CA LEU A 3 -7.59 -14.25 2.65
C LEU A 3 -8.01 -13.97 4.09
N THR A 4 -7.09 -13.51 4.92
CA THR A 4 -7.43 -13.05 6.27
C THR A 4 -7.84 -11.58 6.22
N PRO A 5 -8.99 -11.17 6.78
CA PRO A 5 -9.34 -9.75 6.84
C PRO A 5 -8.34 -8.96 7.69
N GLY A 6 -8.24 -7.65 7.45
CA GLY A 6 -7.57 -6.73 8.38
C GLY A 6 -8.39 -6.54 9.66
N ALA A 7 -7.75 -6.14 10.77
CA ALA A 7 -8.43 -5.91 12.05
C ALA A 7 -9.55 -4.85 11.97
N GLN A 8 -9.41 -3.88 11.08
CA GLN A 8 -10.36 -2.80 10.79
C GLN A 8 -11.09 -3.01 9.45
N ALA A 9 -11.08 -4.21 8.87
CA ALA A 9 -11.75 -4.49 7.60
C ALA A 9 -13.26 -4.13 7.57
N PRO A 10 -14.02 -4.21 8.68
CA PRO A 10 -15.42 -3.76 8.71
C PRO A 10 -15.62 -2.25 8.58
N ASP A 11 -14.56 -1.43 8.61
CA ASP A 11 -14.68 0.01 8.45
C ASP A 11 -15.30 0.36 7.08
N PRO A 12 -16.36 1.19 7.02
CA PRO A 12 -17.02 1.54 5.77
C PRO A 12 -16.11 2.28 4.77
N ILE A 13 -15.00 2.87 5.21
CA ILE A 13 -13.95 3.39 4.32
C ILE A 13 -13.39 2.28 3.44
N CYS A 14 -13.14 1.08 3.98
CA CYS A 14 -12.61 -0.02 3.19
C CYS A 14 -13.54 -0.43 2.05
N ALA A 15 -14.85 -0.49 2.29
CA ALA A 15 -15.82 -0.74 1.22
C ALA A 15 -15.73 0.32 0.11
N ARG A 16 -15.58 1.61 0.46
CA ARG A 16 -15.43 2.69 -0.52
C ARG A 16 -14.11 2.61 -1.29
N VAL A 17 -13.01 2.22 -0.64
CA VAL A 17 -11.73 1.97 -1.30
C VAL A 17 -11.89 0.87 -2.35
N LEU A 18 -12.43 -0.29 -1.97
CA LEU A 18 -12.60 -1.41 -2.89
C LEU A 18 -13.54 -1.09 -4.06
N GLN A 19 -14.61 -0.33 -3.83
CA GLN A 19 -15.53 0.11 -4.89
C GLN A 19 -14.86 0.99 -5.95
N LYS A 20 -13.82 1.74 -5.58
CA LYS A 20 -13.08 2.61 -6.51
C LYS A 20 -11.90 1.92 -7.17
N MET A 21 -11.59 0.69 -6.80
CA MET A 21 -10.44 -0.01 -7.33
C MET A 21 -10.66 -0.41 -8.78
N PRO A 22 -9.59 -0.40 -9.60
CA PRO A 22 -9.70 -0.75 -11.01
C PRO A 22 -10.05 -2.22 -11.16
N ARG A 23 -10.79 -2.57 -12.22
CA ARG A 23 -11.15 -3.97 -12.53
C ARG A 23 -9.96 -4.82 -12.98
N GLU A 24 -8.88 -4.17 -13.39
CA GLU A 24 -7.66 -4.78 -13.89
C GLU A 24 -6.45 -3.93 -13.45
N ILE A 25 -5.36 -4.59 -13.08
CA ILE A 25 -4.08 -3.94 -12.74
C ILE A 25 -2.99 -4.63 -13.55
N GLN A 26 -2.22 -3.86 -14.33
CA GLN A 26 -1.10 -4.40 -15.11
C GLN A 26 -1.48 -5.64 -15.96
N GLY A 27 -2.63 -5.65 -16.63
CA GLY A 27 -3.11 -6.80 -17.41
C GLY A 27 -3.78 -7.92 -16.60
N MET A 28 -3.69 -7.87 -15.26
CA MET A 28 -4.24 -8.88 -14.36
C MET A 28 -5.65 -8.53 -13.91
N LYS A 29 -6.61 -9.41 -14.21
CA LYS A 29 -8.01 -9.25 -13.81
C LYS A 29 -8.19 -9.55 -12.33
N GLN A 30 -9.20 -8.92 -11.73
CA GLN A 30 -9.65 -9.29 -10.39
C GLN A 30 -10.08 -10.76 -10.32
N ILE A 31 -9.75 -11.43 -9.21
CA ILE A 31 -10.27 -12.75 -8.85
C ILE A 31 -11.06 -12.67 -7.52
N PRO A 32 -12.10 -13.50 -7.34
CA PRO A 32 -12.92 -13.44 -6.14
C PRO A 32 -12.14 -13.79 -4.86
N THR A 33 -12.39 -13.04 -3.79
CA THR A 33 -11.92 -13.31 -2.43
C THR A 33 -13.11 -13.59 -1.51
N ASP A 34 -12.89 -14.26 -0.37
CA ASP A 34 -13.96 -14.63 0.59
C ASP A 34 -13.97 -13.78 1.87
N ALA A 35 -13.04 -12.83 2.00
CA ALA A 35 -12.87 -12.00 3.19
C ALA A 35 -13.19 -10.53 2.95
N GLN A 36 -13.77 -9.88 3.97
CA GLN A 36 -14.07 -8.46 3.95
C GLN A 36 -12.80 -7.61 3.81
N GLY A 37 -12.93 -6.48 3.12
CA GLY A 37 -11.82 -5.55 2.95
C GLY A 37 -10.67 -6.09 2.09
N THR A 38 -10.90 -7.18 1.34
CA THR A 38 -9.87 -7.81 0.51
C THR A 38 -10.19 -7.79 -0.98
N MET A 39 -9.14 -7.79 -1.80
CA MET A 39 -9.20 -8.10 -3.24
C MET A 39 -7.95 -8.84 -3.67
N ALA A 40 -8.04 -9.52 -4.80
CA ALA A 40 -6.91 -10.15 -5.44
C ALA A 40 -6.95 -9.96 -6.96
N TYR A 41 -5.78 -9.94 -7.61
CA TYR A 41 -5.63 -9.80 -9.05
C TYR A 41 -4.65 -10.87 -9.58
N GLY A 42 -4.92 -11.41 -10.77
CA GLY A 42 -4.05 -12.37 -11.44
C GLY A 42 -4.57 -13.80 -11.36
N THR A 43 -3.70 -14.75 -11.01
CA THR A 43 -4.05 -16.18 -10.88
C THR A 43 -4.17 -16.58 -9.42
N SER A 44 -4.81 -17.72 -9.14
CA SER A 44 -4.91 -18.24 -7.77
C SER A 44 -3.60 -18.75 -7.19
N GLU A 45 -2.56 -18.93 -8.01
CA GLU A 45 -1.26 -19.47 -7.59
C GLU A 45 -0.37 -18.40 -6.97
N ALA A 46 -0.29 -17.22 -7.60
CA ALA A 46 0.51 -16.10 -7.12
C ALA A 46 -0.21 -14.75 -7.39
N PRO A 47 -1.35 -14.50 -6.74
CA PRO A 47 -2.09 -13.27 -6.96
C PRO A 47 -1.43 -12.08 -6.26
N ILE A 48 -1.59 -10.90 -6.85
CA ILE A 48 -1.47 -9.65 -6.08
C ILE A 48 -2.63 -9.64 -5.09
N THR A 49 -2.33 -9.43 -3.81
CA THR A 49 -3.36 -9.32 -2.78
C THR A 49 -3.40 -7.91 -2.20
N ILE A 50 -4.62 -7.45 -1.91
CA ILE A 50 -4.88 -6.16 -1.28
C ILE A 50 -5.73 -6.42 -0.04
N ARG A 51 -5.32 -5.88 1.11
CA ARG A 51 -6.07 -5.95 2.37
C ARG A 51 -6.20 -4.56 2.97
N CYS A 52 -7.41 -4.02 2.98
CA CYS A 52 -7.76 -2.80 3.69
C CYS A 52 -8.14 -3.11 5.13
N GLY A 53 -7.79 -2.20 6.03
CA GLY A 53 -8.09 -2.31 7.45
C GLY A 53 -7.04 -3.06 8.24
N ILE A 54 -5.80 -3.12 7.76
CA ILE A 54 -4.69 -3.54 8.62
C ILE A 54 -4.39 -2.44 9.65
N ALA A 55 -3.69 -2.79 10.72
CA ALA A 55 -3.18 -1.79 11.65
C ALA A 55 -2.23 -0.84 10.90
N PRO A 56 -2.35 0.49 11.11
CA PRO A 56 -1.39 1.43 10.54
C PRO A 56 0.04 1.06 10.95
N PRO A 57 1.01 1.12 10.02
CA PRO A 57 2.39 0.79 10.34
C PRO A 57 2.91 1.71 11.47
N PRO A 58 3.63 1.17 12.46
CA PRO A 58 4.30 1.97 13.47
C PRO A 58 5.41 2.82 12.83
N PRO A 59 5.99 3.79 13.58
CA PRO A 59 7.23 4.43 13.15
C PRO A 59 8.31 3.39 12.80
N THR A 60 8.95 3.57 11.65
CA THR A 60 9.95 2.65 11.11
C THR A 60 11.04 3.43 10.35
N THR A 61 12.19 2.79 10.17
CA THR A 61 13.26 3.25 9.26
C THR A 61 13.20 2.57 7.90
N ASP A 62 12.24 1.65 7.69
CA ASP A 62 11.98 1.04 6.39
C ASP A 62 11.72 2.09 5.31
N ARG A 63 11.99 1.72 4.06
CA ARG A 63 11.88 2.61 2.92
C ARG A 63 10.46 3.19 2.81
N CYS A 64 10.37 4.52 2.77
CA CYS A 64 9.13 5.24 2.51
C CYS A 64 9.08 5.70 1.04
N LEU A 65 8.00 5.37 0.35
CA LEU A 65 7.78 5.61 -1.08
C LEU A 65 6.55 6.50 -1.28
N SER A 66 6.72 7.63 -1.96
CA SER A 66 5.59 8.46 -2.40
C SER A 66 5.21 8.10 -3.83
N VAL A 67 3.97 7.66 -4.04
CA VAL A 67 3.44 7.30 -5.36
C VAL A 67 2.29 8.25 -5.73
N SER A 68 2.47 9.03 -6.79
CA SER A 68 1.44 9.95 -7.29
C SER A 68 1.06 9.63 -8.73
N ALA A 69 -0.23 9.78 -9.02
CA ALA A 69 -0.74 9.76 -10.39
C ALA A 69 -0.61 11.12 -11.09
N SER A 70 -0.22 12.18 -10.36
CA SER A 70 0.02 13.51 -10.90
C SER A 70 1.53 13.78 -11.06
N THR A 71 1.91 14.34 -12.20
CA THR A 71 3.28 14.81 -12.46
C THR A 71 3.46 16.29 -12.12
N SER A 72 2.43 16.98 -11.62
CA SER A 72 2.55 18.38 -11.20
C SER A 72 3.35 18.49 -9.90
N LYS A 73 4.09 19.59 -9.73
CA LYS A 73 4.78 19.91 -8.47
C LYS A 73 3.82 20.08 -7.29
N ASP A 74 2.56 20.43 -7.54
CA ASP A 74 1.50 20.47 -6.52
C ASP A 74 0.99 19.06 -6.13
N GLY A 75 1.35 18.03 -6.92
CA GLY A 75 0.92 16.65 -6.78
C GLY A 75 1.57 15.87 -5.64
N GLU A 76 2.51 16.49 -4.91
CA GLU A 76 3.14 15.91 -3.72
C GLU A 76 2.13 15.75 -2.57
N LYS A 77 1.19 16.71 -2.43
CA LYS A 77 0.07 16.61 -1.48
C LYS A 77 -0.95 15.52 -1.86
N ASP A 78 -0.91 15.10 -3.11
CA ASP A 78 -1.81 14.11 -3.70
C ASP A 78 -1.19 12.70 -3.75
N ALA A 79 0.06 12.55 -3.34
CA ALA A 79 0.76 11.27 -3.32
C ALA A 79 0.17 10.34 -2.24
N ILE A 80 0.21 9.05 -2.53
CA ILE A 80 0.00 8.01 -1.53
C ILE A 80 1.39 7.56 -1.06
N ASP A 81 1.64 7.72 0.22
CA ASP A 81 2.87 7.26 0.85
C ASP A 81 2.74 5.80 1.27
N TRP A 82 3.81 5.04 1.08
CA TRP A 82 3.87 3.60 1.35
C TRP A 82 5.16 3.27 2.07
N ILE A 83 5.06 2.48 3.14
CA ILE A 83 6.21 1.76 3.67
C ILE A 83 6.44 0.53 2.80
N ASN A 84 7.65 0.36 2.31
CA ASN A 84 8.12 -0.87 1.67
C ASN A 84 9.17 -1.50 2.60
N PRO A 85 8.75 -2.48 3.44
CA PRO A 85 9.65 -3.10 4.40
C PRO A 85 10.83 -3.78 3.72
N GLU A 86 12.02 -3.64 4.30
CA GLU A 86 13.21 -4.35 3.84
C GLU A 86 13.19 -5.82 4.28
N ALA A 87 13.98 -6.67 3.63
CA ALA A 87 14.06 -8.09 3.97
C ALA A 87 14.41 -8.28 5.46
N GLY A 88 13.60 -9.08 6.16
CA GLY A 88 13.74 -9.33 7.60
C GLY A 88 13.02 -8.31 8.51
N SER A 89 12.38 -7.28 7.95
CA SER A 89 11.53 -6.37 8.73
C SER A 89 10.31 -7.10 9.30
N GLU A 90 9.98 -6.81 10.57
CA GLU A 90 8.78 -7.31 11.25
C GLU A 90 7.47 -6.78 10.63
N LEU A 91 7.57 -5.78 9.75
CA LEU A 91 6.43 -5.26 8.98
C LEU A 91 6.08 -6.13 7.77
N ILE A 92 6.94 -7.08 7.37
CA ILE A 92 6.57 -8.10 6.40
C ILE A 92 5.64 -9.09 7.09
N PRO A 93 4.38 -9.22 6.64
CA PRO A 93 3.45 -10.08 7.32
C PRO A 93 3.74 -11.56 7.01
N PRO A 94 3.43 -12.48 7.93
CA PRO A 94 3.80 -13.90 7.81
C PRO A 94 3.10 -14.64 6.65
N HIS A 95 2.05 -14.07 6.06
CA HIS A 95 1.38 -14.63 4.89
C HIS A 95 1.94 -14.10 3.56
N ALA A 96 2.90 -13.18 3.57
CA ALA A 96 3.61 -12.77 2.37
C ALA A 96 4.58 -13.88 1.92
N PRO A 97 4.60 -14.25 0.63
CA PRO A 97 5.64 -15.12 0.09
C PRO A 97 7.05 -14.51 0.26
N ASP A 98 8.08 -15.33 0.46
CA ASP A 98 9.46 -14.88 0.75
C ASP A 98 10.03 -13.89 -0.27
N SER A 99 9.65 -14.03 -1.55
CA SER A 99 10.12 -13.21 -2.68
C SER A 99 9.21 -12.02 -2.99
N ALA A 100 8.11 -11.84 -2.25
CA ALA A 100 7.10 -10.85 -2.58
C ALA A 100 7.49 -9.44 -2.11
N TRP A 101 7.06 -8.43 -2.86
CA TRP A 101 7.09 -7.05 -2.41
C TRP A 101 5.87 -6.77 -1.53
N THR A 102 6.13 -6.26 -0.33
CA THR A 102 5.09 -5.78 0.58
C THR A 102 5.07 -4.25 0.58
N PHE A 103 3.87 -3.68 0.50
CA PHE A 103 3.63 -2.24 0.64
C PHE A 103 2.52 -1.99 1.65
N LEU A 104 2.77 -1.11 2.61
CA LEU A 104 1.80 -0.72 3.64
C LEU A 104 1.53 0.78 3.51
N SER A 105 0.27 1.19 3.33
CA SER A 105 -0.05 2.61 3.19
C SER A 105 0.33 3.36 4.47
N TYR A 106 1.12 4.43 4.34
CA TYR A 106 1.60 5.22 5.45
C TYR A 106 0.70 6.44 5.71
N GLY A 107 0.56 6.80 7.00
CA GLY A 107 -0.20 7.98 7.42
C GLY A 107 -1.71 7.91 7.21
N ARG A 108 -2.27 6.74 6.87
CA ARG A 108 -3.70 6.56 6.59
C ARG A 108 -4.30 5.53 7.56
N SER A 109 -5.53 5.78 8.00
CA SER A 109 -6.30 4.83 8.83
C SER A 109 -7.74 4.79 8.33
N PRO A 110 -8.28 3.61 7.94
CA PRO A 110 -7.63 2.29 7.97
C PRO A 110 -6.46 2.17 6.97
N ALA A 111 -5.42 1.41 7.33
CA ALA A 111 -4.28 1.20 6.43
C ALA A 111 -4.55 0.05 5.44
N VAL A 112 -3.86 0.10 4.31
CA VAL A 112 -3.94 -0.87 3.21
C VAL A 112 -2.61 -1.57 3.04
N GLU A 113 -2.65 -2.88 3.00
CA GLU A 113 -1.54 -3.76 2.62
C GLU A 113 -1.70 -4.17 1.15
N VAL A 114 -0.58 -4.17 0.42
CA VAL A 114 -0.48 -4.73 -0.92
C VAL A 114 0.71 -5.67 -0.95
N ILE A 115 0.47 -6.92 -1.36
CA ILE A 115 1.52 -7.91 -1.59
C ILE A 115 1.55 -8.25 -3.07
N VAL A 116 2.72 -8.10 -3.68
CA VAL A 116 2.99 -8.42 -5.08
C VAL A 116 3.99 -9.58 -5.12
N PRO A 117 3.58 -10.81 -5.44
CA PRO A 117 4.52 -11.93 -5.59
C PRO A 117 5.52 -11.71 -6.73
N ALA A 118 6.74 -12.23 -6.61
CA ALA A 118 7.73 -12.15 -7.69
C ALA A 118 7.27 -12.86 -8.97
N GLU A 119 6.45 -13.89 -8.81
CA GLU A 119 5.92 -14.76 -9.84
C GLU A 119 4.94 -14.04 -10.78
N THR A 120 4.48 -12.83 -10.43
CA THR A 120 3.69 -12.01 -11.35
C THR A 120 4.52 -11.50 -12.54
N GLY A 121 5.86 -11.57 -12.46
CA GLY A 121 6.78 -11.13 -13.51
C GLY A 121 6.80 -9.62 -13.75
N LEU A 122 6.31 -8.83 -12.79
CA LEU A 122 6.31 -7.37 -12.90
C LEU A 122 7.71 -6.82 -12.60
N GLU A 123 8.32 -6.14 -13.59
CA GLU A 123 9.61 -5.47 -13.40
C GLU A 123 9.53 -4.29 -12.41
N GLN A 124 8.37 -3.64 -12.33
CA GLN A 124 8.12 -2.49 -11.46
C GLN A 124 6.86 -2.71 -10.60
N PRO A 125 7.00 -3.31 -9.40
CA PRO A 125 5.87 -3.58 -8.51
C PRO A 125 5.10 -2.31 -8.08
N THR A 126 5.76 -1.14 -8.06
CA THR A 126 5.12 0.15 -7.77
C THR A 126 4.06 0.56 -8.80
N ALA A 127 4.07 -0.02 -10.00
CA ALA A 127 3.03 0.19 -11.01
C ALA A 127 1.65 -0.33 -10.54
N VAL A 128 1.63 -1.30 -9.61
CA VAL A 128 0.41 -1.75 -8.91
C VAL A 128 -0.14 -0.64 -8.03
N LEU A 129 0.72 0.01 -7.25
CA LEU A 129 0.35 1.12 -6.35
C LEU A 129 -0.18 2.32 -7.13
N LEU A 130 0.46 2.64 -8.26
CA LEU A 130 0.03 3.72 -9.15
C LEU A 130 -1.39 3.49 -9.68
N ALA A 131 -1.70 2.26 -10.10
CA ALA A 131 -3.02 1.91 -10.62
C ALA A 131 -4.15 2.08 -9.60
N MET A 132 -3.84 1.94 -8.29
CA MET A 132 -4.82 2.09 -7.20
C MET A 132 -4.78 3.43 -6.48
N ALA A 133 -3.87 4.34 -6.84
CA ALA A 133 -3.64 5.59 -6.12
C ALA A 133 -4.93 6.41 -5.92
N SER A 134 -5.77 6.50 -6.95
CA SER A 134 -7.07 7.21 -6.88
C SER A 134 -8.04 6.61 -5.86
N ALA A 135 -8.07 5.27 -5.73
CA ALA A 135 -8.93 4.60 -4.75
C ALA A 135 -8.46 4.86 -3.32
N LEU A 136 -7.15 4.93 -3.09
CA LEU A 136 -6.55 5.15 -1.77
C LEU A 136 -6.72 6.59 -1.27
N LYS A 137 -6.98 7.56 -2.16
CA LYS A 137 -7.33 8.94 -1.77
C LYS A 137 -8.61 9.05 -0.94
N VAL A 138 -9.44 8.01 -0.89
CA VAL A 138 -10.63 7.95 -0.02
C VAL A 138 -10.26 7.97 1.46
N VAL A 139 -9.09 7.43 1.81
CA VAL A 139 -8.58 7.44 3.18
C VAL A 139 -7.75 8.68 3.36
N GLU A 140 -8.07 9.57 4.28
CA GLU A 140 -7.29 10.81 4.47
C GLU A 140 -5.86 10.52 4.96
N ALA A 141 -4.89 11.29 4.47
CA ALA A 141 -3.50 11.24 4.95
C ALA A 141 -3.32 12.17 6.15
N THR A 142 -2.69 11.64 7.20
CA THR A 142 -2.38 12.34 8.45
C THR A 142 -0.87 12.44 8.71
N LYS A 143 -0.07 11.68 7.97
CA LYS A 143 1.39 11.68 7.99
C LYS A 143 1.91 11.46 6.58
N HIS A 144 3.13 11.91 6.33
CA HIS A 144 3.80 11.81 5.05
C HIS A 144 5.22 11.28 5.19
N CYS A 145 5.74 10.68 4.12
CA CYS A 145 7.17 10.39 4.04
C CYS A 145 7.96 11.69 4.25
N VAL A 146 9.01 11.64 5.07
CA VAL A 146 9.93 12.77 5.18
C VAL A 146 10.91 12.71 4.01
N GLY A 147 10.96 13.77 3.22
CA GLY A 147 11.95 13.92 2.17
C GLY A 147 13.32 14.30 2.75
N SER A 148 14.39 14.12 1.97
CA SER A 148 15.77 14.44 2.35
C SER A 148 16.03 15.93 2.66
N THR A 149 15.00 16.78 2.62
CA THR A 149 15.09 18.22 2.86
C THR A 149 14.61 18.64 4.26
N ASP A 150 14.07 17.73 5.07
CA ASP A 150 13.45 18.11 6.36
C ASP A 150 14.39 17.99 7.57
N VAL A 151 15.70 17.76 7.35
CA VAL A 151 16.70 17.96 8.40
C VAL A 151 17.13 19.43 8.42
N VAL A 152 16.23 20.32 8.84
CA VAL A 152 16.65 21.63 9.38
C VAL A 152 17.09 21.37 10.82
N GLY A 153 18.32 20.88 10.96
CA GLY A 153 19.02 20.88 12.24
C GLY A 153 19.27 22.31 12.66
N ASP A 154 18.54 22.74 13.67
CA ASP A 154 18.77 23.96 14.43
C ASP A 154 20.25 24.07 14.82
N ARG A 155 20.96 25.02 14.22
CA ARG A 155 22.20 25.56 14.76
C ARG A 155 21.83 26.82 15.55
N SER A 156 21.58 26.69 16.84
CA SER A 156 21.66 27.81 17.80
C SER A 156 21.75 27.33 19.26
N GLY A 157 22.85 27.69 19.92
CA GLY A 157 23.06 27.62 21.38
C GLY A 157 24.06 26.55 21.80
N SER A 158 25.21 26.82 22.43
CA SER A 158 25.72 28.01 23.12
C SER A 158 27.26 28.02 23.05
#